data_AF-A0A0R3VVG7-F1
#
_entry.id   AF-A0A0R3VVG7-F1
#
_cell.length_a   1.000
_cell.length_b   1.000
_cell.length_c   1.000
_cell.angle_alpha   90.00
_cell.angle_beta   90.00
_cell.angle_gamma   90.00
#
_symmetry.space_group_name_H-M   'P 1'
#
loop_
_entity.id
_entity.type
_entity.pdbx_description
1 polymer ?
#
loop_
_entity_poly.entity_id
_entity_poly.type
_entity_poly.pdbx_seq_one_letter_code
_entity_poly.pdbx_strand_id
1 'polypeptide(L)'
;MMKPRYDSPIGAMSSICTCESCVNDYLYVYERRNVAGLLSLPVSSAEMSKEVGEDFYFWLQQNIHIVWIGTFYRLFVYPTNMTWRLRPFDSPAEVPSSSCIWGVTESAKVRFTCTDCGKVWTSISALASFALCVELEKGRPEWNLWFSLHGQTCSNCVALGCAPKPHYGTWYPHEVFRYLKSQGTPIDEI
;
A
#
# COMPACT_ATOMS: atom_id res chain seq x y z
N MET A 1 -17.81 -13.58 0.77
CA MET A 1 -16.71 -14.42 0.24
C MET A 1 -15.80 -13.49 -0.57
N MET A 2 -14.65 -13.07 -0.03
CA MET A 2 -13.71 -12.17 -0.73
C MET A 2 -13.20 -12.86 -1.99
N LYS A 3 -13.36 -12.23 -3.16
CA LYS A 3 -12.77 -12.73 -4.39
C LYS A 3 -11.24 -12.54 -4.29
N PRO A 4 -10.42 -13.56 -4.58
CA PRO A 4 -8.98 -13.40 -4.58
C PRO A 4 -8.57 -12.31 -5.56
N ARG A 5 -7.72 -11.37 -5.13
CA ARG A 5 -7.06 -10.44 -6.04
C ARG A 5 -6.16 -11.26 -6.95
N TYR A 6 -6.56 -11.41 -8.21
CA TYR A 6 -5.89 -12.29 -9.17
C TYR A 6 -4.41 -11.95 -9.40
N ASP A 7 -3.97 -10.76 -8.99
CA ASP A 7 -2.61 -10.25 -9.20
C ASP A 7 -1.98 -9.61 -7.92
N SER A 8 -2.56 -9.81 -6.72
CA SER A 8 -1.96 -9.27 -5.49
C SER A 8 -0.94 -10.25 -4.90
N PRO A 9 0.34 -9.85 -4.69
CA PRO A 9 1.32 -10.70 -4.01
C PRO A 9 0.98 -10.92 -2.53
N ILE A 10 0.07 -10.08 -2.01
CA ILE A 10 -0.50 -10.21 -0.68
C ILE A 10 -1.79 -11.03 -0.86
N GLY A 11 -1.87 -12.21 -0.24
CA GLY A 11 -3.12 -12.97 -0.13
C GLY A 11 -4.23 -12.16 0.56
N ALA A 12 -5.34 -12.78 0.96
CA ALA A 12 -6.41 -12.10 1.71
C ALA A 12 -5.91 -11.64 3.11
N MET A 13 -5.04 -10.63 3.16
CA MET A 13 -4.69 -9.93 4.39
C MET A 13 -5.86 -9.04 4.73
N SER A 14 -6.61 -9.47 5.74
CA SER A 14 -7.82 -8.80 6.21
C SER A 14 -7.53 -7.49 6.93
N SER A 15 -6.38 -7.36 7.61
CA SER A 15 -5.95 -6.15 8.29
C SER A 15 -4.48 -6.24 8.77
N ILE A 16 -3.84 -5.09 9.00
CA ILE A 16 -2.55 -4.98 9.69
C ILE A 16 -2.75 -4.11 10.92
N CYS A 17 -2.63 -4.68 12.12
CA CYS A 17 -2.51 -3.87 13.33
C CYS A 17 -1.12 -3.24 13.37
N THR A 18 -1.02 -1.98 13.80
CA THR A 18 0.25 -1.24 13.77
C THR A 18 1.00 -1.23 15.10
N CYS A 19 0.64 -2.09 16.05
CA CYS A 19 1.46 -2.25 17.26
C CYS A 19 2.82 -2.86 16.90
N GLU A 20 3.83 -2.62 17.73
CA GLU A 20 5.21 -3.05 17.47
C GLU A 20 5.30 -4.55 17.13
N SER A 21 4.60 -5.40 17.89
CA SER A 21 4.55 -6.85 17.63
C SER A 21 3.99 -7.15 16.24
N CYS A 22 2.87 -6.55 15.84
CA CYS A 22 2.24 -6.84 14.56
C CYS A 22 3.05 -6.31 13.38
N VAL A 23 3.71 -5.16 13.52
CA VAL A 23 4.62 -4.63 12.50
C VAL A 23 5.84 -5.55 12.36
N ASN A 24 6.43 -5.97 13.48
CA ASN A 24 7.57 -6.89 13.46
C ASN A 24 7.19 -8.26 12.89
N ASP A 25 6.03 -8.81 13.25
CA ASP A 25 5.53 -10.07 12.69
C ASP A 25 5.30 -9.96 11.19
N TYR A 26 4.70 -8.84 10.75
CA TYR A 26 4.46 -8.57 9.33
C TYR A 26 5.78 -8.50 8.54
N LEU A 27 6.76 -7.73 9.04
CA LEU A 27 8.07 -7.60 8.42
C LEU A 27 8.82 -8.94 8.45
N TYR A 28 8.76 -9.68 9.55
CA TYR A 28 9.42 -10.99 9.70
C TYR A 28 8.86 -12.05 8.75
N VAL A 29 7.53 -12.14 8.62
CA VAL A 29 6.88 -13.05 7.66
C VAL A 29 7.27 -12.67 6.23
N TYR A 30 7.34 -11.38 5.93
CA TYR A 30 7.72 -10.90 4.61
C TYR A 30 9.19 -11.16 4.31
N GLU A 31 10.07 -10.91 5.27
CA GLU A 31 11.49 -11.27 5.19
C GLU A 31 11.62 -12.77 4.97
N ARG A 32 11.05 -13.66 5.81
CA ARG A 32 11.18 -15.12 5.61
C ARG A 32 10.64 -15.63 4.27
N ARG A 33 9.62 -15.00 3.70
CA ARG A 33 9.13 -15.34 2.35
C ARG A 33 10.05 -14.80 1.23
N ASN A 34 10.89 -13.82 1.52
CA ASN A 34 11.83 -13.18 0.59
C ASN A 34 13.32 -13.34 0.96
N VAL A 35 13.68 -14.16 1.97
CA VAL A 35 15.07 -14.40 2.38
C VAL A 35 15.71 -15.41 1.42
N ALA A 36 16.26 -14.86 0.34
CA ALA A 36 17.51 -15.32 -0.26
C ALA A 36 18.25 -14.18 -1.01
N GLY A 37 17.59 -13.05 -1.35
CA GLY A 37 18.23 -11.98 -2.13
C GLY A 37 18.80 -10.81 -1.33
N LEU A 38 18.35 -10.60 -0.08
CA LEU A 38 18.54 -9.34 0.65
C LEU A 38 19.80 -9.26 1.52
N LEU A 39 20.38 -10.40 1.94
CA LEU A 39 21.65 -10.42 2.70
C LEU A 39 22.88 -10.59 1.82
N SER A 40 22.70 -10.69 0.50
CA SER A 40 23.75 -10.95 -0.49
C SER A 40 24.14 -9.73 -1.33
N LEU A 41 23.58 -8.55 -1.05
CA LEU A 41 24.06 -7.31 -1.69
C LEU A 41 25.43 -6.96 -1.07
N PRO A 42 26.53 -7.00 -1.84
CA PRO A 42 27.83 -6.64 -1.31
C PRO A 42 27.85 -5.13 -1.10
N VAL A 43 27.89 -4.71 0.16
CA VAL A 43 28.24 -3.34 0.53
C VAL A 43 29.75 -3.21 0.35
N SER A 44 30.18 -2.86 -0.86
CA SER A 44 31.54 -2.39 -1.12
C SER A 44 31.51 -0.88 -1.32
N SER A 45 31.78 -0.17 -0.24
CA SER A 45 31.82 1.29 -0.19
C SER A 45 33.06 1.83 -0.91
N ALA A 46 32.92 2.23 -2.19
CA ALA A 46 33.85 3.19 -2.80
C ALA A 46 33.36 3.88 -4.09
N GLU A 47 32.41 3.30 -4.86
CA GLU A 47 32.04 3.86 -6.18
C GLU A 47 30.51 4.08 -6.37
N MET A 48 29.75 4.09 -5.28
CA MET A 48 28.29 4.04 -5.29
C MET A 48 27.67 5.44 -5.18
N SER A 49 27.26 6.08 -6.28
CA SER A 49 26.44 7.31 -6.15
C SER A 49 25.29 7.48 -7.14
N LYS A 50 25.12 6.62 -8.16
CA LYS A 50 23.91 6.63 -9.01
C LYS A 50 23.26 5.27 -9.17
N GLU A 51 24.01 4.24 -9.56
CA GLU A 51 23.47 2.90 -9.80
C GLU A 51 22.85 2.29 -8.54
N VAL A 52 23.50 2.45 -7.39
CA VAL A 52 22.95 2.03 -6.09
C VAL A 52 21.69 2.78 -5.69
N GLY A 53 21.60 4.06 -6.05
CA GLY A 53 20.39 4.85 -5.80
C GLY A 53 19.20 4.30 -6.59
N GLU A 54 19.43 3.89 -7.84
CA GLU A 54 18.41 3.27 -8.70
C GLU A 54 18.04 1.86 -8.24
N ASP A 55 19.02 1.03 -7.87
CA ASP A 55 18.79 -0.32 -7.34
C ASP A 55 18.01 -0.30 -6.03
N PHE A 56 18.38 0.60 -5.12
CA PHE A 56 17.65 0.78 -3.87
C PHE A 56 16.22 1.28 -4.10
N TYR A 57 16.05 2.23 -5.02
CA TYR A 57 14.72 2.76 -5.34
C TYR A 57 13.82 1.69 -5.98
N PHE A 58 14.37 0.88 -6.88
CA PHE A 58 13.67 -0.25 -7.47
C PHE A 58 13.28 -1.29 -6.41
N TRP A 59 14.19 -1.59 -5.48
CA TRP A 59 13.92 -2.46 -4.34
C TRP A 59 12.78 -1.93 -3.47
N LEU A 60 12.79 -0.63 -3.13
CA LEU A 60 11.69 0.00 -2.38
C LEU A 60 10.36 -0.09 -3.14
N GLN A 61 10.40 0.03 -4.47
CA GLN A 61 9.21 -0.11 -5.30
C GLN A 61 8.66 -1.54 -5.30
N GLN A 62 9.51 -2.57 -5.35
CA GLN A 62 9.08 -3.96 -5.20
C GLN A 62 8.54 -4.24 -3.79
N ASN A 63 9.07 -3.53 -2.79
CA ASN A 63 8.73 -3.68 -1.38
C ASN A 63 7.89 -2.52 -0.85
N ILE A 64 7.00 -1.97 -1.69
CA ILE A 64 6.30 -0.72 -1.41
C ILE A 64 5.46 -0.74 -0.12
N HIS A 65 5.03 -1.93 0.30
CA HIS A 65 4.29 -2.15 1.53
C HIS A 65 5.12 -1.81 2.78
N ILE A 66 6.44 -2.01 2.75
CA ILE A 66 7.36 -1.58 3.81
C ILE A 66 7.38 -0.05 3.90
N VAL A 67 7.46 0.63 2.74
CA VAL A 67 7.43 2.09 2.67
C VAL A 67 6.11 2.63 3.24
N TRP A 68 4.99 2.02 2.87
CA TRP A 68 3.66 2.36 3.39
C TRP A 68 3.59 2.24 4.91
N ILE A 69 3.93 1.07 5.46
CA ILE A 69 3.81 0.81 6.90
C ILE A 69 4.78 1.67 7.70
N GLY A 70 6.04 1.78 7.27
CA GLY A 70 7.04 2.60 7.96
C GLY A 70 6.68 4.09 7.96
N THR A 71 6.20 4.61 6.83
CA THR A 71 5.74 6.00 6.72
C THR A 71 4.50 6.24 7.57
N PHE A 72 3.52 5.33 7.52
CA PHE A 72 2.30 5.42 8.31
C PHE A 72 2.60 5.38 9.81
N TYR A 73 3.41 4.42 10.26
CA TYR A 73 3.81 4.29 11.66
C TYR A 73 4.44 5.57 12.19
N ARG A 74 5.38 6.14 11.42
CA ARG A 74 6.07 7.37 11.81
C ARG A 74 5.13 8.58 11.92
N LEU A 75 4.14 8.69 11.04
CA LEU A 75 3.23 9.85 11.00
C LEU A 75 2.08 9.74 11.99
N PHE A 76 1.50 8.56 12.18
CA PHE A 76 0.22 8.41 12.89
C PHE A 76 0.30 7.60 14.18
N VAL A 77 1.21 6.63 14.26
CA VAL A 77 1.28 5.70 15.40
C VAL A 77 2.27 6.21 16.45
N TYR A 78 3.49 6.49 16.01
CA TYR A 78 4.57 6.96 16.88
C TYR A 78 4.22 8.24 17.66
N PRO A 79 3.58 9.28 17.07
CA PRO A 79 3.28 10.51 17.80
C PRO A 79 2.09 10.40 18.77
N THR A 80 1.14 9.50 18.50
CA THR A 80 -0.17 9.50 19.19
C THR A 80 -0.34 8.35 20.18
N ASN A 81 0.47 7.28 20.05
CA ASN A 81 0.31 6.02 20.77
C ASN A 81 -1.11 5.41 20.63
N MET A 82 -1.85 5.79 19.59
CA MET A 82 -3.17 5.24 19.29
C MET A 82 -3.05 3.86 18.64
N THR A 83 -4.06 3.02 18.86
CA THR A 83 -4.13 1.71 18.21
C THR A 83 -4.74 1.86 16.82
N TRP A 84 -3.94 1.61 15.79
CA TRP A 84 -4.38 1.66 14.40
C TRP A 84 -4.47 0.27 13.77
N ARG A 85 -5.43 0.12 12.86
CA ARG A 85 -5.54 -1.01 11.91
C ARG A 85 -5.59 -0.46 10.49
N LEU A 86 -4.71 -0.97 9.63
CA LEU A 86 -4.74 -0.71 8.20
C LEU A 86 -5.56 -1.80 7.52
N ARG A 87 -6.61 -1.43 6.79
CA ARG A 87 -7.54 -2.37 6.16
C ARG A 87 -7.65 -2.13 4.66
N PRO A 88 -7.18 -3.06 3.82
CA PRO A 88 -7.47 -2.94 2.41
C PRO A 88 -8.95 -3.25 2.13
N PHE A 89 -9.55 -2.59 1.15
CA PHE A 89 -10.87 -2.95 0.63
C PHE A 89 -10.88 -3.04 -0.90
N ASP A 90 -11.74 -3.89 -1.43
CA ASP A 90 -11.94 -4.07 -2.87
C ASP A 90 -13.23 -3.40 -3.35
N SER A 91 -14.21 -3.26 -2.46
CA SER A 91 -15.48 -2.57 -2.71
C SER A 91 -15.76 -1.52 -1.63
N PRO A 92 -16.23 -0.33 -1.99
CA PRO A 92 -16.69 0.67 -1.02
C PRO A 92 -17.77 0.16 -0.06
N ALA A 93 -18.53 -0.87 -0.44
CA ALA A 93 -19.54 -1.50 0.41
C ALA A 93 -18.96 -2.26 1.62
N GLU A 94 -17.66 -2.57 1.61
CA GLU A 94 -16.96 -3.19 2.75
C GLU A 94 -16.63 -2.16 3.85
N VAL A 95 -16.61 -0.87 3.52
CA VAL A 95 -16.26 0.19 4.46
C VAL A 95 -17.47 0.52 5.33
N PRO A 96 -17.34 0.45 6.68
CA PRO A 96 -18.45 0.68 7.60
C PRO A 96 -18.76 2.16 7.74
N SER A 97 -19.48 2.72 6.75
CA SER A 97 -19.74 4.16 6.60
C SER A 97 -20.29 4.85 7.86
N SER A 98 -21.05 4.15 8.69
CA SER A 98 -21.61 4.67 9.95
C SER A 98 -20.57 5.01 11.01
N SER A 99 -19.36 4.46 10.91
CA SER A 99 -18.24 4.68 11.85
C SER A 99 -17.14 5.56 11.25
N CYS A 100 -17.30 6.00 10.01
CA CYS A 100 -16.28 6.75 9.29
C CYS A 100 -16.45 8.25 9.50
N ILE A 101 -15.37 8.89 9.94
CA ILE A 101 -15.32 10.33 10.26
C ILE A 101 -14.67 11.13 9.14
N TRP A 102 -13.96 10.46 8.23
CA TRP A 102 -13.29 11.08 7.10
C TRP A 102 -13.12 10.09 5.95
N GLY A 103 -13.09 10.59 4.72
CA GLY A 103 -12.76 9.80 3.54
C GLY A 103 -12.49 10.65 2.32
N VAL A 104 -11.63 10.15 1.44
CA VAL A 104 -11.23 10.85 0.22
C VAL A 104 -10.95 9.85 -0.89
N THR A 105 -11.13 10.28 -2.14
CA THR A 105 -10.61 9.56 -3.31
C THR A 105 -9.83 10.55 -4.17
N GLU A 106 -8.56 10.25 -4.40
CA GLU A 106 -7.66 11.14 -5.13
C GLU A 106 -6.95 10.43 -6.27
N SER A 107 -6.46 11.22 -7.23
CA SER A 107 -5.59 10.73 -8.29
C SER A 107 -4.17 10.52 -7.76
N ALA A 108 -3.59 9.38 -8.08
CA ALA A 108 -2.25 8.97 -7.70
C ALA A 108 -1.44 8.58 -8.93
N LYS A 109 -0.12 8.80 -8.86
CA LYS A 109 0.81 8.28 -9.87
C LYS A 109 1.22 6.86 -9.50
N VAL A 110 0.85 5.91 -10.34
CA VAL A 110 0.97 4.48 -10.05
C VAL A 110 1.50 3.72 -11.26
N ARG A 111 2.38 2.74 -11.02
CA ARG A 111 2.90 1.83 -12.04
C ARG A 111 2.04 0.58 -12.10
N PHE A 112 1.57 0.22 -13.28
CA PHE A 112 0.85 -1.02 -13.53
C PHE A 112 1.71 -1.98 -14.35
N THR A 113 1.50 -3.27 -14.14
CA THR A 113 2.09 -4.34 -14.95
C THR A 113 0.98 -5.31 -15.30
N CYS A 114 0.70 -5.47 -16.60
CA CYS A 114 -0.29 -6.43 -17.06
C CYS A 114 0.28 -7.84 -16.91
N THR A 115 -0.39 -8.67 -16.12
CA THR A 115 0.00 -10.08 -15.91
C THR A 115 -0.23 -10.95 -17.13
N ASP A 116 -1.09 -10.52 -18.06
CA ASP A 116 -1.45 -11.30 -19.26
C ASP A 116 -0.49 -11.04 -20.44
N CYS A 117 -0.12 -9.77 -20.71
CA CYS A 117 0.73 -9.40 -21.85
C CYS A 117 2.09 -8.79 -21.48
N GLY A 118 2.39 -8.63 -20.19
CA GLY A 118 3.66 -8.06 -19.72
C GLY A 118 3.82 -6.55 -19.93
N LYS A 119 2.85 -5.87 -20.56
CA LYS A 119 2.91 -4.41 -20.75
C LYS A 119 2.98 -3.70 -19.40
N VAL A 120 3.94 -2.79 -19.29
CA VAL A 120 4.07 -1.88 -18.15
C VAL A 120 3.60 -0.49 -18.57
N TRP A 121 2.84 0.19 -17.72
CA TRP A 121 2.48 1.60 -17.92
C TRP A 121 2.43 2.34 -16.59
N THR A 122 2.55 3.67 -16.66
CA THR A 122 2.31 4.56 -15.52
C THR A 122 1.01 5.31 -15.76
N SER A 123 0.12 5.31 -14.78
CA SER A 123 -1.03 6.21 -14.75
C SER A 123 -0.77 7.33 -13.76
N ILE A 124 -1.11 8.55 -14.15
CA ILE A 124 -1.12 9.73 -13.25
C ILE A 124 -2.52 10.02 -12.70
N SER A 125 -3.50 9.20 -13.08
CA SER A 125 -4.92 9.32 -12.73
C SER A 125 -5.47 8.02 -12.15
N ALA A 126 -4.60 7.17 -11.59
CA ALA A 126 -5.05 6.01 -10.84
C ALA A 126 -5.78 6.50 -9.58
N LEU A 127 -6.93 5.92 -9.26
CA LEU A 127 -7.69 6.35 -8.11
C LEU A 127 -7.20 5.61 -6.87
N ALA A 128 -6.93 6.36 -5.80
CA ALA A 128 -6.66 5.84 -4.49
C ALA A 128 -7.71 6.37 -3.51
N SER A 129 -8.38 5.45 -2.82
CA SER A 129 -9.47 5.77 -1.89
C SER A 129 -9.07 5.44 -0.47
N PHE A 130 -9.40 6.33 0.45
CA PHE A 130 -9.11 6.18 1.87
C PHE A 130 -10.35 6.55 2.68
N ALA A 131 -10.54 5.87 3.80
CA ALA A 131 -11.57 6.21 4.78
C ALA A 131 -11.04 5.95 6.19
N LEU A 132 -11.18 6.94 7.06
CA LEU A 132 -10.86 6.83 8.47
C LEU A 132 -12.14 6.52 9.24
N CYS A 133 -12.14 5.38 9.93
CA CYS A 133 -13.27 4.93 10.72
C CYS A 133 -12.83 4.60 12.14
N VAL A 134 -13.63 5.00 13.12
CA VAL A 134 -13.34 4.80 14.53
C VAL A 134 -14.35 3.82 15.09
N GLU A 135 -13.88 2.65 15.47
CA GLU A 135 -14.68 1.60 16.07
C GLU A 135 -14.35 1.51 17.56
N LEU A 136 -15.31 1.09 18.39
CA LEU A 136 -15.07 0.89 19.81
C LEU A 136 -14.85 -0.60 20.09
N GLU A 137 -13.59 -0.99 20.32
CA GLU A 137 -13.25 -2.34 20.76
C GLU A 137 -13.06 -2.36 22.28
N LYS A 138 -13.91 -3.10 23.00
CA LYS A 138 -13.87 -3.21 24.48
C LYS A 138 -13.87 -1.84 25.20
N GLY A 139 -14.60 -0.87 24.63
CA GLY A 139 -14.71 0.48 25.18
C GLY A 139 -13.51 1.39 24.91
N ARG A 140 -12.55 0.97 24.08
CA ARG A 140 -11.43 1.81 23.62
C ARG A 140 -11.58 2.12 22.14
N PRO A 141 -11.23 3.33 21.70
CA PRO A 141 -11.26 3.68 20.28
C PRO A 141 -10.16 2.91 19.54
N GLU A 142 -10.55 2.29 18.44
CA GLU A 142 -9.67 1.68 17.47
C GLU A 142 -9.80 2.41 16.13
N TRP A 143 -8.66 2.92 15.67
CA TRP A 143 -8.57 3.73 14.48
C TRP A 143 -8.32 2.83 13.26
N ASN A 144 -9.28 2.76 12.36
CA ASN A 144 -9.21 1.94 11.17
C ASN A 144 -9.00 2.84 9.94
N LEU A 145 -7.83 2.75 9.32
CA LEU A 145 -7.61 3.35 8.01
C LEU A 145 -7.91 2.31 6.94
N TRP A 146 -9.06 2.49 6.30
CA TRP A 146 -9.45 1.74 5.12
C TRP A 146 -8.78 2.35 3.89
N PHE A 147 -8.21 1.51 3.02
CA PHE A 147 -7.54 1.98 1.81
C PHE A 147 -7.78 1.05 0.62
N SER A 148 -7.83 1.63 -0.57
CA SER A 148 -7.90 0.89 -1.82
C SER A 148 -7.15 1.61 -2.93
N LEU A 149 -6.50 0.83 -3.78
CA LEU A 149 -5.95 1.32 -5.03
C LEU A 149 -6.71 0.68 -6.18
N HIS A 150 -7.43 1.51 -6.94
CA HIS A 150 -8.32 1.05 -7.99
C HIS A 150 -7.51 0.48 -9.14
N GLY A 151 -7.94 -0.69 -9.62
CA GLY A 151 -7.31 -1.33 -10.77
C GLY A 151 -7.60 -0.61 -12.09
N GLN A 152 -6.72 -0.79 -13.06
CA GLN A 152 -6.91 -0.27 -14.43
C GLN A 152 -6.84 -1.41 -15.44
N THR A 153 -7.62 -1.28 -16.53
CA THR A 153 -7.61 -2.25 -17.62
C THR A 153 -6.40 -2.03 -18.54
N CYS A 154 -5.80 -3.12 -19.02
CA CYS A 154 -4.69 -3.03 -19.97
C CYS A 154 -5.22 -2.71 -21.37
N SER A 155 -4.83 -1.55 -21.92
CA SER A 155 -5.24 -1.14 -23.27
C SER A 155 -4.81 -2.09 -24.38
N ASN A 156 -3.66 -2.77 -24.23
CA ASN A 156 -3.20 -3.75 -25.22
C ASN A 156 -4.09 -5.01 -25.22
N CYS A 157 -4.42 -5.55 -24.05
CA CYS A 157 -5.29 -6.72 -23.95
C CYS A 157 -6.69 -6.43 -24.51
N VAL A 158 -7.23 -5.25 -24.23
CA VAL A 158 -8.51 -4.79 -24.81
C VAL A 158 -8.41 -4.72 -26.33
N ALA A 159 -7.33 -4.17 -26.89
CA ALA A 159 -7.13 -4.11 -28.33
C ALA A 159 -6.98 -5.50 -28.99
N LEU A 160 -6.48 -6.49 -28.26
CA LEU A 160 -6.38 -7.89 -28.68
C LEU A 160 -7.69 -8.68 -28.50
N GLY A 161 -8.78 -8.04 -28.06
CA GLY A 161 -10.09 -8.67 -27.89
C GLY A 161 -10.23 -9.50 -26.60
N CYS A 162 -9.30 -9.36 -25.65
CA CYS A 162 -9.43 -10.00 -24.34
C CYS A 162 -10.53 -9.32 -23.51
N ALA A 163 -11.20 -10.09 -22.64
CA ALA A 163 -12.17 -9.54 -21.70
C ALA A 163 -11.49 -8.49 -20.78
N PRO A 164 -12.10 -7.32 -20.55
CA PRO A 164 -11.53 -6.30 -19.68
C PRO A 164 -11.35 -6.85 -18.25
N LYS A 165 -10.09 -6.88 -17.79
CA LYS A 165 -9.72 -7.28 -16.43
C LYS A 165 -8.94 -6.13 -15.75
N PRO A 166 -9.24 -5.78 -14.50
CA PRO A 166 -8.45 -4.81 -13.75
C PRO A 166 -7.11 -5.41 -13.34
N HIS A 167 -6.03 -4.67 -13.57
CA HIS A 167 -4.73 -4.93 -12.97
C HIS A 167 -4.48 -3.93 -11.85
N TYR A 168 -3.88 -4.39 -10.76
CA TYR A 168 -3.57 -3.56 -9.61
C TYR A 168 -2.15 -3.02 -9.73
N GLY A 169 -2.02 -1.73 -9.48
CA GLY A 169 -0.74 -1.05 -9.60
C GLY A 169 0.10 -1.11 -8.32
N THR A 170 1.36 -0.71 -8.46
CA THR A 170 2.32 -0.51 -7.37
C THR A 170 2.65 0.97 -7.29
N TRP A 171 2.63 1.52 -6.07
CA TRP A 171 2.98 2.91 -5.84
C TRP A 171 4.46 3.17 -6.10
N TYR A 172 4.80 4.41 -6.44
CA TYR A 172 6.18 4.87 -6.36
C TYR A 172 6.51 5.26 -4.92
N PRO A 173 7.71 4.95 -4.38
CA PRO A 173 8.07 5.31 -3.02
C PRO A 173 7.81 6.78 -2.65
N HIS A 174 8.21 7.73 -3.50
CA HIS A 174 7.96 9.17 -3.25
C HIS A 174 6.48 9.56 -3.23
N GLU A 175 5.64 8.85 -3.98
CA GLU A 175 4.19 9.09 -4.02
C GLU A 175 3.54 8.68 -2.70
N VAL A 176 4.03 7.61 -2.05
CA VAL A 176 3.58 7.20 -0.71
C VAL A 176 3.84 8.30 0.31
N PHE A 177 5.06 8.82 0.35
CA PHE A 177 5.43 9.90 1.27
C PHE A 177 4.60 11.16 1.02
N ARG A 178 4.46 11.56 -0.25
CA ARG A 178 3.67 12.74 -0.63
C ARG A 178 2.22 12.59 -0.17
N TYR A 179 1.63 11.43 -0.42
CA TYR A 179 0.24 11.14 -0.11
C TYR A 179 -0.01 11.11 1.40
N LEU A 180 0.71 10.28 2.15
CA LEU A 180 0.50 10.16 3.59
C LEU A 180 0.75 11.47 4.33
N LYS A 181 1.70 12.29 3.86
CA LYS A 181 1.95 13.61 4.43
C LYS A 181 0.81 14.59 4.14
N SER A 182 0.21 14.57 2.94
CA SER A 182 -0.94 15.43 2.65
C SER A 182 -2.17 15.03 3.46
N GLN A 183 -2.34 13.73 3.76
CA GLN A 183 -3.40 13.23 4.62
C GLN A 183 -3.12 13.35 6.12
N GLY A 184 -1.90 13.72 6.53
CA GLY A 184 -1.55 13.97 7.93
C GLY A 184 -2.26 15.20 8.50
N THR A 185 -2.27 16.31 7.76
CA THR A 185 -2.86 17.57 8.21
C THR A 185 -4.35 17.45 8.57
N PRO A 186 -5.22 16.79 7.77
CA PRO A 186 -6.61 16.58 8.14
C PRO A 186 -6.83 15.67 9.36
N ILE A 187 -5.89 14.78 9.69
CA ILE A 187 -6.00 13.85 10.83
C ILE A 187 -5.49 14.50 12.12
N ASP A 188 -4.47 15.35 12.05
CA ASP A 188 -3.95 16.10 13.20
C ASP A 188 -4.97 17.14 13.75
N GLU A 189 -5.99 17.48 12.95
CA GLU A 189 -7.08 18.41 13.31
C GLU A 189 -8.33 17.72 13.92
N ILE A 190 -8.31 16.38 14.04
CA ILE A 190 -9.36 15.55 14.67
C ILE A 190 -8.97 15.21 16.11
#